data_AF-A0A1I4I2W2-F1
#
_entry.id   AF-A0A1I4I2W2-F1
#
_cell.length_a   1.000
_cell.length_b   1.000
_cell.length_c   1.000
_cell.angle_alpha   90.00
_cell.angle_beta   90.00
_cell.angle_gamma   90.00
#
_symmetry.space_group_name_H-M   'P 1'
#
loop_
_entity.id
_entity.type
_entity.pdbx_description
1 polymer ?
#
loop_
_entity_poly.entity_id
_entity_poly.type
_entity_poly.pdbx_seq_one_letter_code
_entity_poly.pdbx_strand_id
1 'polypeptide(L)'
;MEHLGEKFVRDEIEIIPAKIEHIEIYQETVICRHCNGENDESSVIVSAKVPENLIKGSPATPSIVAFITYMKYINAVPLYRQEKSFLQEGVKIPRATMSN
;
A
#
# COMPACT_ATOMS: atom_id res chain seq x y z
N MET A 1 7.95 26.02 -35.34
CA MET A 1 6.51 26.23 -35.10
C MET A 1 6.38 27.00 -33.81
N GLU A 2 5.64 28.10 -33.80
CA GLU A 2 5.41 28.92 -32.60
C GLU A 2 4.02 28.64 -32.04
N HIS A 3 3.92 28.56 -30.71
CA HIS A 3 2.68 28.28 -30.00
C HIS A 3 1.78 29.53 -29.96
N LEU A 4 0.58 29.45 -30.54
CA LEU A 4 -0.36 30.57 -30.69
C LEU A 4 -1.28 30.77 -29.45
N GLY A 5 -1.48 29.72 -28.63
CA GLY A 5 -2.34 29.74 -27.44
C GLY A 5 -3.20 28.49 -27.30
N GLU A 6 -3.82 28.34 -26.12
CA GLU A 6 -4.72 27.23 -25.79
C GLU A 6 -6.19 27.72 -25.77
N LYS A 7 -7.12 26.90 -26.26
CA LYS A 7 -8.56 27.18 -26.20
C LYS A 7 -9.25 26.02 -25.49
N PHE A 8 -10.04 26.32 -24.48
CA PHE A 8 -10.91 25.33 -23.84
C PHE A 8 -11.92 24.79 -24.85
N VAL A 9 -12.00 23.46 -25.00
CA VAL A 9 -12.90 22.78 -25.95
C VAL A 9 -14.07 22.15 -25.22
N ARG A 10 -13.82 21.29 -24.23
CA ARG A 10 -14.82 20.64 -23.40
C ARG A 10 -14.16 19.95 -22.19
N ASP A 11 -15.00 19.61 -21.22
CA ASP A 11 -14.63 18.81 -20.06
C ASP A 11 -15.36 17.46 -20.13
N GLU A 12 -14.63 16.37 -19.94
CA GLU A 12 -15.14 15.00 -20.00
C GLU A 12 -14.75 14.24 -18.75
N ILE A 13 -15.70 13.47 -18.20
CA ILE A 13 -15.50 12.65 -17.01
C ILE A 13 -15.43 11.19 -17.44
N GLU A 14 -14.27 10.58 -17.28
CA GLU A 14 -14.05 9.14 -17.48
C GLU A 14 -13.96 8.42 -16.13
N ILE A 15 -14.62 7.26 -16.04
CA ILE A 15 -14.48 6.39 -14.87
C ILE A 15 -13.45 5.31 -15.20
N ILE A 16 -12.33 5.34 -14.48
CA ILE A 16 -11.35 4.26 -14.49
C ILE A 16 -11.67 3.36 -13.28
N PRO A 17 -11.94 2.06 -13.48
CA PRO A 17 -12.19 1.12 -12.38
C PRO A 17 -11.02 1.05 -11.38
N ALA A 18 -11.30 0.49 -10.21
CA ALA A 18 -10.30 0.36 -9.16
C ALA A 18 -9.10 -0.47 -9.62
N LYS A 19 -7.88 0.07 -9.42
CA LYS A 19 -6.62 -0.66 -9.57
C LYS A 19 -6.16 -1.14 -8.20
N ILE A 20 -5.93 -2.45 -8.05
CA ILE A 20 -5.40 -3.02 -6.81
C ILE A 20 -3.97 -3.50 -7.05
N GLU A 21 -3.07 -3.10 -6.16
CA GLU A 21 -1.65 -3.45 -6.22
C GLU A 21 -1.25 -4.20 -4.94
N HIS A 22 -0.52 -5.31 -5.11
CA HIS A 22 0.12 -6.02 -4.01
C HIS A 22 1.57 -5.51 -3.89
N ILE A 23 1.86 -4.82 -2.81
CA ILE A 23 3.16 -4.18 -2.58
C ILE A 23 3.91 -4.97 -1.51
N GLU A 24 5.02 -5.58 -1.89
CA GLU A 24 5.92 -6.29 -0.98
C GLU A 24 7.16 -5.42 -0.74
N ILE A 25 7.43 -5.13 0.53
CA ILE A 25 8.59 -4.31 0.94
C ILE A 25 9.57 -5.22 1.67
N TYR A 26 10.77 -5.37 1.10
CA TYR A 26 11.86 -6.15 1.69
C TYR A 26 12.90 -5.21 2.33
N GLN A 27 13.36 -5.58 3.52
CA GLN A 27 14.42 -4.85 4.23
C GLN A 27 15.74 -5.61 4.11
N GLU A 28 16.72 -5.00 3.44
CA GLU A 28 18.07 -5.54 3.43
C GLU A 28 18.78 -5.22 4.74
N THR A 29 19.46 -6.23 5.28
CA THR A 29 20.31 -6.11 6.46
C THR A 29 21.69 -6.64 6.10
N VAL A 30 22.71 -5.82 6.33
CA VAL A 30 24.10 -6.13 5.99
C VAL A 30 24.95 -6.23 7.25
N ILE A 31 25.99 -7.04 7.16
CA ILE A 31 26.98 -7.23 8.23
C ILE A 31 28.37 -6.93 7.68
N CYS A 32 29.14 -6.09 8.39
CA CYS A 32 30.51 -5.81 8.01
C CYS A 32 31.44 -6.93 8.48
N ARG A 33 31.93 -7.77 7.55
CA ARG A 33 32.82 -8.89 7.87
C ARG A 33 34.19 -8.45 8.40
N HIS A 34 34.66 -7.26 8.03
CA HIS A 34 35.94 -6.73 8.48
C HIS A 34 35.86 -6.27 9.94
N CYS A 35 34.77 -5.59 10.32
CA CYS A 35 34.53 -5.20 11.72
C CYS A 35 34.27 -6.40 12.64
N ASN A 36 33.86 -7.55 12.09
CA ASN A 36 33.64 -8.79 12.85
C ASN A 36 34.94 -9.57 13.16
N GLY A 37 36.09 -9.21 12.60
CA GLY A 37 37.29 -10.05 12.62
C GLY A 37 38.37 -9.66 13.64
N GLU A 38 38.33 -8.46 14.22
CA GLU A 38 39.47 -7.95 15.01
C GLU A 38 39.19 -7.72 16.50
N ASN A 39 37.94 -7.57 16.96
CA ASN A 39 37.63 -7.43 18.39
C ASN A 39 36.20 -7.95 18.67
N ASP A 40 36.08 -8.92 19.58
CA ASP A 40 34.89 -9.75 19.86
C ASP A 40 33.64 -9.02 20.43
N GLU A 41 33.53 -7.69 20.37
CA GLU A 41 32.44 -6.96 21.06
C GLU A 41 31.51 -6.11 20.17
N SER A 42 31.76 -5.93 18.87
CA SER A 42 30.84 -5.12 18.05
C SER A 42 30.72 -5.58 16.60
N SER A 43 29.92 -6.63 16.38
CA SER A 43 29.42 -6.90 15.03
C SER A 43 28.43 -5.82 14.62
N VAL A 44 28.81 -4.98 13.64
CA VAL A 44 27.96 -3.89 13.15
C VAL A 44 26.97 -4.44 12.14
N ILE A 45 25.75 -4.68 12.60
CA ILE A 45 24.59 -5.04 11.79
C ILE A 45 23.82 -3.77 11.47
N VAL A 46 23.63 -3.46 10.20
CA VAL A 46 22.89 -2.28 9.74
C VAL A 46 21.77 -2.71 8.82
N SER A 47 20.56 -2.23 9.07
CA SER A 47 19.40 -2.45 8.22
C SER A 47 19.01 -1.18 7.48
N ALA A 48 18.54 -1.31 6.24
CA ALA A 48 18.01 -0.20 5.48
C ALA A 48 16.79 0.43 6.18
N LYS A 49 16.56 1.73 5.99
CA LYS A 49 15.34 2.39 6.48
C LYS A 49 14.13 1.85 5.72
N VAL A 50 13.08 1.50 6.46
CA VAL A 50 11.81 1.00 5.90
C VAL A 50 10.74 2.06 6.15
N PRO A 51 9.86 2.36 5.17
CA PRO A 51 8.71 3.22 5.40
C PRO A 51 7.81 2.63 6.49
N GLU A 52 7.19 3.50 7.29
CA GLU A 52 6.34 3.05 8.40
C GLU A 52 4.99 2.52 7.88
N ASN A 53 4.57 1.37 8.40
CA ASN A 53 3.26 0.81 8.09
C ASN A 53 2.18 1.56 8.88
N LEU A 54 1.02 1.79 8.26
CA LEU A 54 -0.13 2.41 8.95
C LEU A 54 -0.54 1.62 10.19
N ILE A 55 -0.68 0.29 10.04
CA ILE A 55 -0.99 -0.64 11.12
C ILE A 55 0.13 -1.68 11.16
N LYS A 56 0.86 -1.75 12.28
CA LYS A 56 1.98 -2.69 12.45
C LYS A 56 1.49 -4.14 12.29
N GLY A 57 2.20 -4.92 11.48
CA GLY A 57 1.87 -6.33 11.21
C GLY A 57 0.65 -6.55 10.30
N SER A 58 0.06 -5.49 9.73
CA SER A 58 -1.06 -5.57 8.80
C SER A 58 -0.62 -5.22 7.36
N PRO A 59 -1.24 -5.83 6.33
CA PRO A 59 -1.06 -5.41 4.94
C PRO A 59 -1.81 -4.11 4.60
N ALA A 60 -2.46 -3.48 5.58
CA ALA A 60 -3.27 -2.30 5.39
C ALA A 60 -2.42 -1.06 5.02
N THR A 61 -2.59 -0.59 3.79
CA THR A 61 -2.13 0.74 3.35
C THR A 61 -3.17 1.82 3.73
N PRO A 62 -2.77 3.10 3.80
CA PRO A 62 -3.71 4.20 3.98
C PRO A 62 -4.84 4.22 2.94
N SER A 63 -4.53 3.90 1.68
CA SER A 63 -5.52 3.89 0.60
C SER A 63 -6.57 2.81 0.78
N ILE A 64 -6.20 1.57 1.16
CA ILE A 64 -7.17 0.49 1.32
C ILE A 64 -8.06 0.71 2.55
N VAL A 65 -7.51 1.27 3.64
CA VAL A 65 -8.29 1.64 4.82
C VAL A 65 -9.28 2.76 4.49
N ALA A 66 -8.86 3.78 3.74
CA ALA A 66 -9.76 4.84 3.30
C ALA A 66 -10.89 4.30 2.42
N PHE A 67 -10.57 3.42 1.47
CA PHE A 67 -11.56 2.79 0.60
C PHE A 67 -12.57 1.94 1.37
N ILE A 68 -12.11 1.05 2.26
CA ILE A 68 -13.00 0.19 3.07
C ILE A 68 -13.89 1.04 3.97
N THR A 69 -13.32 2.06 4.61
CA THR A 69 -14.05 3.01 5.47
C THR A 69 -15.12 3.76 4.69
N TYR A 70 -14.76 4.31 3.52
CA TYR A 70 -15.70 5.00 2.63
C TYR A 70 -16.84 4.07 2.20
N MET A 71 -16.50 2.86 1.74
CA MET A 71 -17.48 1.87 1.34
C MET A 71 -18.41 1.46 2.49
N LYS A 72 -17.88 1.31 3.71
CA LYS A 72 -18.65 0.90 4.89
C LYS A 72 -19.57 2.00 5.41
N TYR A 73 -19.06 3.22 5.55
CA TYR A 73 -19.75 4.29 6.27
C TYR A 73 -20.48 5.26 5.35
N ILE A 74 -19.94 5.55 4.17
CA ILE A 74 -20.60 6.44 3.20
C ILE A 74 -21.55 5.65 2.30
N ASN A 75 -21.08 4.54 1.73
CA ASN A 75 -21.89 3.73 0.80
C ASN A 75 -22.69 2.62 1.49
N ALA A 76 -22.58 2.48 2.82
CA ALA A 76 -23.27 1.45 3.61
C ALA A 76 -23.06 0.01 3.09
N VAL A 77 -21.92 -0.27 2.45
CA VAL A 77 -21.59 -1.58 1.91
C VAL A 77 -21.06 -2.47 3.03
N PRO A 78 -21.75 -3.57 3.37
CA PRO A 78 -21.33 -4.43 4.47
C PRO A 78 -20.02 -5.15 4.13
N LEU A 79 -19.18 -5.41 5.16
CA LEU A 79 -17.84 -5.97 4.99
C LEU A 79 -17.82 -7.32 4.25
N TYR A 80 -18.82 -8.18 4.42
CA TYR A 80 -18.89 -9.44 3.67
C TYR A 80 -19.06 -9.23 2.16
N ARG A 81 -19.68 -8.12 1.73
CA ARG A 81 -19.84 -7.78 0.32
C ARG A 81 -18.54 -7.19 -0.23
N GLN A 82 -17.86 -6.38 0.57
CA GLN A 82 -16.53 -5.89 0.23
C GLN A 82 -15.54 -7.06 0.07
N GLU A 83 -15.55 -8.03 0.99
CA GLU A 83 -14.74 -9.26 0.93
C GLU A 83 -14.97 -10.03 -0.38
N LYS A 84 -16.24 -10.20 -0.79
CA LYS A 84 -16.58 -10.82 -2.08
C LYS A 84 -16.10 -9.98 -3.28
N SER A 85 -16.19 -8.66 -3.20
CA SER A 85 -15.72 -7.76 -4.26
C SER A 85 -14.21 -7.85 -4.43
N PHE A 86 -13.44 -7.83 -3.33
CA PHE A 86 -11.99 -8.02 -3.40
C PHE A 86 -11.62 -9.39 -3.96
N LEU A 87 -12.38 -10.43 -3.60
CA LEU A 87 -12.15 -11.77 -4.15
C LEU A 87 -12.37 -11.84 -5.67
N GLN A 88 -13.33 -11.08 -6.21
CA GLN A 88 -13.54 -10.97 -7.66
C GLN A 88 -12.35 -10.29 -8.36
N GLU A 89 -11.71 -9.34 -7.68
CA GLU A 89 -10.47 -8.68 -8.13
C GLU A 89 -9.20 -9.51 -7.84
N GLY A 90 -9.34 -10.76 -7.40
CA GLY A 90 -8.22 -11.67 -7.12
C GLY A 90 -7.52 -11.44 -5.78
N VAL A 91 -8.05 -10.56 -4.92
CA VAL A 91 -7.44 -10.22 -3.62
C VAL A 91 -8.25 -10.79 -2.47
N LYS A 92 -7.61 -11.62 -1.65
CA LYS A 92 -8.27 -12.26 -0.50
C LYS A 92 -8.05 -11.45 0.78
N ILE A 93 -9.02 -10.62 1.15
CA ILE A 93 -9.02 -9.87 2.41
C ILE A 93 -10.16 -10.39 3.30
N PRO A 94 -9.86 -11.15 4.37
CA PRO A 94 -10.89 -11.65 5.26
C PRO A 94 -11.70 -10.53 5.90
N ARG A 95 -13.01 -10.74 6.08
CA ARG A 95 -13.87 -9.80 6.81
C ARG A 95 -13.34 -9.44 8.21
N ALA A 96 -12.72 -10.40 8.88
CA ALA A 96 -12.15 -10.23 10.22
C ALA A 96 -10.98 -9.24 10.20
N THR A 97 -10.17 -9.28 9.14
CA THR A 97 -9.06 -8.34 8.92
C THR A 97 -9.59 -6.92 8.68
N MET A 98 -10.77 -6.76 8.06
CA MET A 98 -11.39 -5.45 7.85
C MET A 98 -12.16 -4.91 9.08
N SER A 99 -12.38 -5.73 10.10
CA SER A 99 -13.14 -5.36 11.30
C SER A 99 -12.28 -5.11 12.54
N ASN A 100 -11.03 -5.60 12.54
CA ASN A 100 -10.05 -5.45 13.62
C ASN A 100 -9.25 -4.16 13.45
#